data_AF-A0AB73T604-F1
#
_entry.id   AF-A0AB73T604-F1
#
_cell.length_a   1.000
_cell.length_b   1.000
_cell.length_c   1.000
_cell.angle_alpha   90.00
_cell.angle_beta   90.00
_cell.angle_gamma   90.00
#
_symmetry.space_group_name_H-M   'P 1'
#
loop_
_entity.id
_entity.type
_entity.pdbx_description
1 polymer ?
#
loop_
_entity_poly.entity_id
_entity_poly.type
_entity_poly.pdbx_seq_one_letter_code
_entity_poly.pdbx_strand_id
1 'polypeptide(L)'
;MAYNKSERPDSPMKRRGGRRRKKVCVFCGKENNEIDYKDVNKLKRYVSERGKILPRRITGNCAKHQRALTVAIKRARHIALMPYVQD
;
A
#
# COMPACT_ATOMS: atom_id res chain seq x y z
N MET A 1 50.37 3.07 17.74
CA MET A 1 49.67 1.84 18.18
C MET A 1 48.48 1.62 17.26
N ALA A 2 48.44 0.49 16.55
CA ALA A 2 47.38 0.14 15.62
C ALA A 2 46.12 -0.28 16.40
N TYR A 3 44.99 0.39 16.16
CA TYR A 3 43.72 -0.02 16.73
C TYR A 3 43.26 -1.31 16.04
N ASN A 4 43.41 -2.43 16.74
CA ASN A 4 43.00 -3.76 16.29
C ASN A 4 41.48 -3.79 16.06
N LYS A 5 41.09 -3.96 14.79
CA LYS A 5 39.69 -3.92 14.30
C LYS A 5 38.90 -5.21 14.60
N SER A 6 39.45 -6.13 15.39
CA SER A 6 38.98 -7.51 15.57
C SER A 6 38.17 -7.78 16.84
N GLU A 7 37.88 -6.78 17.68
CA GLU A 7 37.21 -6.97 18.98
C GLU A 7 35.80 -6.36 19.07
N ARG A 8 35.04 -6.37 17.97
CA ARG A 8 33.60 -6.08 18.05
C ARG A 8 32.85 -7.40 18.05
N PRO A 9 32.18 -7.81 19.15
CA PRO A 9 31.27 -8.95 19.08
C PRO A 9 30.14 -8.57 18.11
N ASP A 10 30.06 -9.29 16.99
CA ASP A 10 28.99 -9.18 16.01
C ASP A 10 27.65 -9.32 16.74
N SER A 11 27.01 -8.17 17.00
CA SER A 11 25.66 -8.15 17.55
C SER A 11 24.79 -8.96 16.60
N PRO A 12 24.08 -10.01 17.06
CA PRO A 12 23.31 -10.85 16.18
C PRO A 12 22.26 -9.95 15.54
N MET A 13 22.39 -9.72 14.24
CA MET A 13 21.50 -8.87 13.48
C MET A 13 20.09 -9.39 13.70
N LYS A 14 19.33 -8.71 14.57
CA LYS A 14 18.00 -9.10 15.02
C LYS A 14 17.19 -9.42 13.77
N ARG A 15 16.97 -10.72 13.50
CA ARG A 15 16.33 -11.20 12.28
C ARG A 15 15.01 -10.44 12.15
N ARG A 16 14.96 -9.48 11.22
CA ARG A 16 13.79 -8.63 11.00
C ARG A 16 12.61 -9.58 10.82
N GLY A 17 11.63 -9.42 11.72
CA GLY A 17 10.51 -10.33 11.91
C GLY A 17 9.92 -10.84 10.61
N GLY A 18 9.53 -12.12 10.64
CA GLY A 18 9.14 -12.96 9.51
C GLY A 18 8.45 -12.20 8.37
N ARG A 19 8.90 -12.49 7.15
CA ARG A 19 8.25 -12.11 5.90
C ARG A 19 6.74 -12.33 6.04
N ARG A 20 5.99 -11.26 6.31
CA ARG A 20 4.52 -11.30 6.29
C ARG A 20 4.15 -11.83 4.90
N ARG A 21 3.39 -12.93 4.87
CA ARG A 21 2.94 -13.55 3.62
C ARG A 21 2.31 -12.47 2.75
N LYS A 22 2.73 -12.39 1.48
CA LYS A 22 2.16 -11.43 0.53
C LYS A 22 0.69 -11.81 0.36
N LYS A 23 -0.21 -10.90 0.69
CA LYS A 23 -1.63 -11.04 0.35
C LYS A 23 -1.77 -11.07 -1.17
N VAL A 24 -2.70 -11.89 -1.67
CA VAL A 24 -3.00 -11.99 -3.10
C VAL A 24 -3.74 -10.72 -3.53
N CYS A 25 -3.41 -10.21 -4.72
CA CYS A 25 -4.07 -9.03 -5.25
C CYS A 25 -5.49 -9.39 -5.72
N VAL A 26 -6.49 -8.72 -5.15
CA VAL A 26 -7.91 -8.90 -5.48
C VAL A 26 -8.19 -8.65 -6.97
N PHE A 27 -7.50 -7.66 -7.54
CA PHE A 27 -7.68 -7.24 -8.94
C PHE A 27 -6.95 -8.11 -9.98
N CYS A 28 -6.09 -9.05 -9.56
CA CYS A 28 -5.41 -9.96 -10.49
C CYS A 28 -6.17 -11.27 -10.75
N GLY A 29 -7.37 -11.44 -10.17
CA GLY A 29 -8.22 -12.62 -10.39
C GLY A 29 -8.93 -12.63 -11.75
N LYS A 30 -9.67 -13.71 -12.05
CA LYS A 30 -10.40 -13.93 -13.31
C LYS A 30 -11.45 -12.87 -13.63
N GLU A 31 -11.96 -12.19 -12.61
CA GLU A 31 -12.81 -11.02 -12.77
C GLU A 31 -11.91 -9.79 -12.85
N ASN A 32 -11.52 -9.41 -14.07
CA ASN A 32 -10.84 -8.16 -14.38
C ASN A 32 -11.73 -7.00 -13.94
N ASN A 33 -11.70 -6.70 -12.64
CA ASN A 33 -12.37 -5.55 -12.07
C ASN A 33 -11.58 -4.32 -12.51
N GLU A 34 -12.00 -3.74 -13.63
CA GLU A 34 -11.49 -2.46 -14.10
C GLU A 34 -11.65 -1.40 -12.99
N ILE A 35 -10.58 -0.62 -12.79
CA ILE A 35 -10.50 0.34 -11.70
C ILE A 35 -10.93 1.69 -12.24
N ASP A 36 -12.22 1.97 -12.12
CA ASP A 36 -12.81 3.25 -12.49
C ASP A 36 -12.96 4.22 -11.33
N TYR A 37 -12.90 5.51 -11.65
CA TYR A 37 -13.06 6.59 -10.68
C TYR A 37 -14.54 6.86 -10.32
N LYS A 38 -15.47 6.36 -11.12
CA LYS A 38 -16.93 6.49 -10.91
C LYS A 38 -17.43 5.55 -9.81
N ASP A 39 -16.74 4.43 -9.59
CA ASP A 39 -17.11 3.40 -8.62
C ASP A 39 -16.66 3.75 -7.20
N VAL A 40 -17.35 4.73 -6.58
CA VAL A 40 -17.00 5.22 -5.23
C VAL A 40 -17.04 4.10 -4.18
N ASN A 41 -17.95 3.13 -4.31
CA ASN A 41 -18.09 2.01 -3.38
C ASN A 41 -16.85 1.09 -3.36
N LYS A 42 -16.22 0.88 -4.51
CA LYS A 42 -14.98 0.09 -4.60
C LYS A 42 -13.81 0.89 -4.03
N LEU A 43 -13.73 2.18 -4.35
CA LEU A 43 -12.62 3.06 -3.93
C LEU A 43 -12.61 3.35 -2.42
N LYS A 44 -13.79 3.50 -1.80
CA LYS A 44 -13.92 3.74 -0.34
C LYS A 44 -13.21 2.66 0.50
N ARG A 45 -13.21 1.39 0.06
CA ARG A 45 -12.53 0.28 0.76
C ARG A 45 -11.00 0.43 0.81
N TYR A 46 -10.42 1.22 -0.09
CA TYR A 46 -8.98 1.45 -0.19
C TYR A 46 -8.52 2.79 0.39
N VAL A 47 -9.43 3.49 1.04
CA VAL A 47 -9.19 4.77 1.72
C VAL A 47 -9.47 4.59 3.21
N SER A 48 -8.65 5.20 4.06
CA SER A 48 -8.89 5.23 5.49
C SER A 48 -10.08 6.13 5.80
N GLU A 49 -10.67 6.00 6.99
CA GLU A 49 -11.71 6.92 7.50
C GLU A 49 -11.32 8.39 7.32
N ARG A 50 -10.06 8.74 7.62
CA ARG A 50 -9.49 10.10 7.43
C ARG A 50 -9.30 10.57 5.98
N GLY A 51 -9.81 9.84 5.01
CA GLY A 51 -9.65 10.16 3.59
C GLY A 51 -8.25 9.88 3.01
N LYS A 52 -7.29 9.27 3.73
CA LYS A 52 -5.95 8.94 3.21
C LYS A 52 -5.93 7.61 2.44
N ILE A 53 -5.11 7.51 1.41
CA ILE A 53 -5.01 6.27 0.61
C ILE A 53 -4.26 5.19 1.41
N LEU A 54 -4.83 4.00 1.53
CA LEU A 54 -4.20 2.90 2.24
C LEU A 54 -2.96 2.39 1.49
N PRO A 55 -1.85 2.12 2.20
CA PRO A 55 -0.64 1.61 1.58
C PRO A 55 -0.83 0.17 1.10
N ARG A 56 -0.15 -0.16 0.00
CA ARG A 56 -0.14 -1.50 -0.62
C ARG A 56 0.07 -2.66 0.36
N ARG A 57 0.88 -2.45 1.41
CA ARG A 57 1.18 -3.47 2.43
C ARG A 57 -0.05 -3.95 3.22
N ILE A 58 -1.07 -3.11 3.33
CA ILE A 58 -2.31 -3.42 4.04
C ILE A 58 -3.30 -4.06 3.07
N THR A 59 -3.46 -3.44 1.89
CA THR A 59 -4.44 -3.81 0.87
C THR A 59 -4.07 -5.07 0.09
N GLY A 60 -2.78 -5.38 -0.06
CA GLY A 60 -2.31 -6.58 -0.76
C GLY A 60 -2.27 -6.46 -2.29
N ASN A 61 -2.53 -5.28 -2.85
CA ASN A 61 -2.63 -5.09 -4.29
C ASN A 61 -1.27 -5.26 -5.01
N CYS A 62 -1.30 -5.60 -6.29
CA CYS A 62 -0.11 -5.59 -7.15
C CYS A 62 0.38 -4.15 -7.39
N ALA A 63 1.66 -3.99 -7.72
CA ALA A 63 2.24 -2.66 -7.94
C ALA A 63 1.62 -1.93 -9.15
N LYS A 64 1.16 -2.68 -10.16
CA LYS A 64 0.42 -2.11 -11.31
C LYS A 64 -0.95 -1.57 -10.87
N HIS A 65 -1.74 -2.42 -10.20
CA HIS A 65 -3.07 -2.04 -9.73
C HIS A 65 -3.05 -0.95 -8.67
N GLN A 66 -2.09 -0.94 -7.76
CA GLN A 66 -1.98 0.15 -6.79
C GLN A 66 -1.74 1.50 -7.47
N ARG A 67 -0.94 1.55 -8.55
CA ARG A 67 -0.73 2.79 -9.34
C ARG A 67 -2.03 3.23 -10.01
N ALA A 68 -2.74 2.33 -10.69
CA ALA A 68 -4.04 2.61 -11.29
C ALA A 68 -5.06 3.11 -10.25
N LEU A 69 -5.13 2.46 -9.10
CA LEU A 69 -6.02 2.81 -7.98
C LEU A 69 -5.71 4.20 -7.43
N THR A 70 -4.43 4.55 -7.25
CA THR A 70 -4.06 5.91 -6.81
C THR A 70 -4.46 6.98 -7.82
N VAL A 71 -4.39 6.70 -9.12
CA VAL A 71 -4.83 7.63 -10.18
C VAL A 71 -6.34 7.77 -10.14
N ALA A 72 -7.09 6.67 -10.03
CA ALA A 72 -8.54 6.69 -9.94
C ALA A 72 -9.04 7.46 -8.72
N ILE A 73 -8.45 7.24 -7.53
CA ILE A 73 -8.80 8.00 -6.31
C ILE A 73 -8.52 9.50 -6.50
N LYS A 74 -7.36 9.87 -7.07
CA LYS A 74 -7.05 11.29 -7.31
C LYS A 74 -8.06 11.92 -8.26
N ARG A 75 -8.43 11.25 -9.36
CA ARG A 75 -9.47 11.71 -10.28
C ARG A 75 -10.83 11.86 -9.59
N ALA A 76 -11.23 10.88 -8.78
CA ALA A 76 -12.47 10.95 -8.00
C ALA A 76 -12.49 12.15 -7.04
N ARG A 77 -11.34 12.49 -6.44
CA ARG A 77 -11.22 13.69 -5.58
C ARG A 77 -11.28 15.01 -6.35
N HIS A 78 -10.72 15.07 -7.56
CA HIS A 78 -10.82 16.27 -8.40
C HIS A 78 -12.26 16.56 -8.84
N ILE A 79 -13.07 15.52 -9.03
CA ILE A 79 -14.50 15.63 -9.44
C ILE A 79 -15.43 15.68 -8.20
N ALA A 80 -14.88 15.86 -6.99
CA ALA A 80 -15.63 15.92 -5.73
C ALA A 80 -16.48 14.67 -5.38
N LEU A 81 -16.22 13.52 -6.02
CA LEU A 81 -16.84 12.24 -5.65
C LEU A 81 -16.29 11.68 -4.33
N MET A 82 -15.09 12.12 -3.94
CA MET A 82 -14.44 11.75 -2.69
C MET A 82 -13.78 12.96 -2.03
N PRO A 83 -13.86 13.09 -0.71
CA PRO A 83 -13.20 14.18 0.01
C PRO A 83 -11.69 13.96 0.15
N TYR A 84 -10.95 15.06 0.29
CA TYR A 84 -9.51 15.06 0.57
C TYR A 84 -9.21 14.79 2.05
N VAL A 85 -10.08 15.29 2.93
CA VAL A 85 -10.01 15.17 4.38
C VAL A 85 -11.40 14.81 4.89
N GLN A 86 -11.47 13.84 5.78
CA GLN A 86 -12.63 13.59 6.63
C GLN A 86 -12.13 13.55 8.07
N ASP A 87 -12.94 14.07 8.99
CA ASP A 87 -12.61 14.22 10.41
C ASP A 87 -12.44 12.87 11.13
#